data_AF-A0A2V7ARW8-F1
#
_entry.id   AF-A0A2V7ARW8-F1
#
_cell.length_a   1.000
_cell.length_b   1.000
_cell.length_c   1.000
_cell.angle_alpha   90.00
_cell.angle_beta   90.00
_cell.angle_gamma   90.00
#
_symmetry.space_group_name_H-M   'P 1'
#
loop_
_entity.id
_entity.type
_entity.pdbx_description
1 polymer ?
#
loop_
_entity_poly.entity_id
_entity_poly.type
_entity_poly.pdbx_seq_one_letter_code
_entity_poly.pdbx_strand_id
1 'polypeptide(L)'
;MTGAKEVDDGGKKRKPTPGSEPPAAELPELPERWSAARKTELVLRLLRGEALDAASRESQVPAHELESWKRVFLEQGTRGLRIRGEPEERELTLARAKIGELMMRLELAEDLIEKRGFTDEWKRRAR
;
A
#
# COMPACT_ATOMS: atom_id res chain seq x y z
N MET A 1 2.95 59.39 49.90
CA MET A 1 3.70 58.86 48.75
C MET A 1 4.93 58.16 49.31
N THR A 2 5.21 56.87 49.21
CA THR A 2 4.59 55.73 48.53
C THR A 2 5.34 54.49 49.07
N GLY A 3 4.69 53.33 49.18
CA GLY A 3 5.41 52.05 49.13
C GLY A 3 5.39 51.19 50.39
N ALA A 4 4.30 50.44 50.54
CA ALA A 4 4.29 49.18 51.27
C ALA A 4 5.29 48.19 50.65
N LYS A 5 5.92 47.35 51.49
CA LYS A 5 6.60 46.13 51.04
C LYS A 5 6.01 44.96 51.81
N GLU A 6 5.41 44.07 51.04
CA GLU A 6 4.55 42.96 51.41
C GLU A 6 5.39 41.68 51.65
N VAL A 7 4.96 40.91 52.66
CA VAL A 7 4.95 39.43 52.89
C VAL A 7 6.19 38.60 52.54
N ASP A 8 6.83 37.87 53.47
CA ASP A 8 6.40 36.83 54.43
C ASP A 8 6.16 35.42 53.84
N ASP A 9 7.18 34.60 54.11
CA ASP A 9 7.32 33.19 54.47
C ASP A 9 6.17 32.15 54.33
N GLY A 10 6.61 30.89 54.18
CA GLY A 10 6.03 29.80 54.97
C GLY A 10 4.97 28.91 54.32
N GLY A 11 5.39 27.78 53.75
CA GLY A 11 4.54 26.88 52.97
C GLY A 11 3.55 25.97 53.73
N LYS A 12 2.74 25.20 52.97
CA LYS A 12 2.26 23.87 53.38
C LYS A 12 1.67 23.04 52.22
N LYS A 13 2.02 21.76 52.23
CA LYS A 13 1.64 20.67 51.30
C LYS A 13 0.14 20.51 51.07
N ARG A 14 -0.29 20.19 49.83
CA ARG A 14 -1.48 19.37 49.52
C ARG A 14 -1.28 18.54 48.23
N LYS A 15 -1.43 17.22 48.32
CA LYS A 15 -1.78 16.26 47.24
C LYS A 15 -3.26 15.88 47.45
N PRO A 16 -3.92 15.10 46.56
CA PRO A 16 -4.18 15.27 45.12
C PRO A 16 -5.71 15.24 44.84
N THR A 17 -6.18 15.71 43.68
CA THR A 17 -7.57 15.47 43.24
C THR A 17 -7.57 14.84 41.84
N PRO A 18 -8.32 13.74 41.63
CA PRO A 18 -8.36 12.98 40.38
C PRO A 18 -9.40 13.59 39.43
N GLY A 19 -9.15 13.52 38.13
CA GLY A 19 -10.15 13.88 37.14
C GLY A 19 -9.59 14.77 36.05
N SER A 20 -8.94 14.14 35.09
CA SER A 20 -9.01 14.46 33.66
C SER A 20 -8.28 13.31 32.98
N GLU A 21 -8.98 12.19 32.82
CA GLU A 21 -8.62 11.26 31.75
C GLU A 21 -8.56 12.10 30.46
N PRO A 22 -7.44 12.09 29.72
CA PRO A 22 -7.43 12.62 28.37
C PRO A 22 -8.54 11.90 27.59
N PRO A 23 -9.37 12.60 26.80
CA PRO A 23 -10.33 11.91 25.95
C PRO A 23 -9.53 10.90 25.13
N ALA A 24 -10.00 9.65 25.19
CA ALA A 24 -9.43 8.52 24.49
C ALA A 24 -8.97 8.98 23.12
N ALA A 25 -7.65 8.94 22.89
CA ALA A 25 -7.11 9.09 21.56
C ALA A 25 -7.83 8.04 20.72
N GLU A 26 -8.75 8.51 19.89
CA GLU A 26 -9.46 7.71 18.89
C GLU A 26 -8.37 6.92 18.17
N LEU A 27 -8.39 5.62 18.39
CA LEU A 27 -7.52 4.67 17.70
C LEU A 27 -7.63 4.98 16.21
N PRO A 28 -6.51 5.07 15.46
CA PRO A 28 -6.57 5.45 14.06
C PRO A 28 -7.52 4.50 13.34
N GLU A 29 -8.65 5.07 12.92
CA GLU A 29 -9.62 4.48 12.01
C GLU A 29 -8.81 3.77 10.91
N LEU A 30 -9.00 2.45 10.79
CA LEU A 30 -8.34 1.66 9.75
C LEU A 30 -8.55 2.38 8.41
N PRO A 31 -7.50 2.64 7.61
CA PRO A 31 -7.59 3.58 6.50
C PRO A 31 -8.68 3.12 5.54
N GLU A 32 -9.71 3.94 5.42
CA GLU A 32 -10.79 3.75 4.46
C GLU A 32 -10.15 3.52 3.09
N ARG A 33 -10.35 2.32 2.53
CA ARG A 33 -9.69 1.95 1.28
C ARG A 33 -10.32 2.75 0.14
N TRP A 34 -9.66 3.85 -0.23
CA TRP A 34 -10.03 4.66 -1.38
C TRP A 34 -10.03 3.84 -2.67
N SER A 35 -11.16 3.84 -3.37
CA SER A 35 -11.27 3.18 -4.67
C SER A 35 -10.37 3.87 -5.71
N ALA A 36 -9.85 3.09 -6.66
CA ALA A 36 -8.99 3.62 -7.73
C ALA A 36 -9.70 4.72 -8.55
N ALA A 37 -11.00 4.58 -8.77
CA ALA A 37 -11.81 5.58 -9.47
C ALA A 37 -11.81 6.93 -8.72
N ARG A 38 -12.01 6.90 -7.40
CA ARG A 38 -12.06 8.13 -6.60
C ARG A 38 -10.70 8.79 -6.43
N LYS A 39 -9.62 8.01 -6.30
CA LYS A 39 -8.24 8.53 -6.37
C LYS A 39 -7.98 9.23 -7.70
N THR A 40 -8.42 8.62 -8.80
CA THR A 40 -8.27 9.18 -10.14
C THR A 40 -8.99 10.51 -10.28
N GLU A 41 -10.24 10.60 -9.80
CA GLU A 41 -11.01 11.85 -9.81
C GLU A 41 -10.29 12.99 -9.08
N LEU A 42 -9.76 12.73 -7.88
CA LEU A 42 -9.00 13.72 -7.10
C LEU A 42 -7.72 14.14 -7.82
N VAL A 43 -6.98 13.21 -8.42
CA VAL A 43 -5.80 13.55 -9.20
C VAL A 43 -6.17 14.42 -10.41
N LEU A 44 -7.26 14.09 -11.12
CA LEU A 44 -7.74 14.89 -12.25
C LEU A 44 -8.16 16.30 -11.83
N ARG A 45 -8.76 16.47 -10.65
CA ARG A 45 -9.04 17.79 -10.06
C ARG A 45 -7.77 18.61 -9.86
N LEU A 46 -6.72 18.02 -9.28
CA LEU A 46 -5.42 18.67 -9.10
C LEU A 46 -4.73 19.00 -10.43
N LEU A 47 -4.89 18.17 -11.46
CA LEU A 47 -4.37 18.44 -12.80
C LEU A 47 -5.13 19.55 -13.54
N ARG A 48 -6.41 19.78 -13.20
CA ARG A 48 -7.20 20.93 -13.68
C ARG A 48 -6.86 22.26 -13.00
N GLY A 49 -5.93 22.25 -12.04
CA GLY A 49 -5.47 23.46 -11.35
C GLY A 49 -6.17 23.76 -10.03
N GLU A 50 -6.93 22.82 -9.49
CA GLU A 50 -7.48 22.97 -8.15
C GLU A 50 -6.38 22.99 -7.09
N ALA A 51 -6.51 23.88 -6.09
CA ALA A 51 -5.53 24.01 -5.02
C ALA A 51 -5.47 22.76 -4.16
N LEU A 52 -4.25 22.29 -3.87
CA LEU A 52 -4.00 21.06 -3.10
C LEU A 52 -4.66 21.10 -1.72
N ASP A 53 -4.57 22.23 -1.03
CA ASP A 53 -5.17 22.39 0.30
C ASP A 53 -6.70 22.34 0.26
N ALA A 54 -7.32 22.85 -0.81
CA ALA A 54 -8.77 22.80 -0.97
C ALA A 54 -9.25 21.36 -1.21
N ALA A 55 -8.59 20.65 -2.13
CA ALA A 55 -8.88 19.25 -2.42
C ALA A 55 -8.64 18.35 -1.18
N SER A 56 -7.58 18.62 -0.41
CA SER A 56 -7.27 17.90 0.84
C SER A 56 -8.37 18.08 1.88
N ARG A 57 -8.84 19.31 2.11
CA ARG A 57 -9.91 19.60 3.06
C ARG A 57 -11.24 18.97 2.66
N GLU A 58 -11.61 19.02 1.39
CA GLU A 58 -12.88 18.45 0.92
C GLU A 58 -12.86 16.91 0.97
N SER A 59 -11.75 16.29 0.58
CA SER A 59 -11.62 14.83 0.54
C SER A 59 -11.23 14.21 1.88
N GLN A 60 -10.82 15.02 2.86
CA GLN A 60 -10.19 14.57 4.13
C GLN A 60 -8.93 13.72 3.91
N VAL A 61 -8.32 13.79 2.72
CA VAL A 61 -7.05 13.12 2.40
C VAL A 61 -5.90 14.08 2.65
N PRO A 62 -4.83 13.69 3.36
CA PRO A 62 -3.67 14.54 3.57
C PRO A 62 -3.03 15.01 2.25
N ALA A 63 -2.61 16.28 2.22
CA ALA A 63 -1.99 16.88 1.03
C ALA A 63 -0.80 16.07 0.48
N HIS A 64 0.04 15.52 1.35
CA HIS A 64 1.19 14.70 0.95
C HIS A 64 0.77 13.39 0.26
N GLU A 65 -0.37 12.82 0.64
CA GLU A 65 -0.91 11.60 0.02
C GLU A 65 -1.51 11.91 -1.35
N LEU A 66 -2.21 13.04 -1.49
CA LEU A 66 -2.70 13.55 -2.77
C LEU A 66 -1.54 13.83 -3.76
N GLU A 67 -0.45 14.42 -3.29
CA GLU A 67 0.77 14.61 -4.10
C GLU A 67 1.39 13.27 -4.52
N SER A 68 1.42 12.30 -3.60
CA SER A 68 1.88 10.94 -3.91
C SER A 68 1.04 10.30 -5.01
N TRP A 69 -0.30 10.37 -4.91
CA TRP A 69 -1.19 9.83 -5.94
C TRP A 69 -1.00 10.54 -7.28
N LYS A 70 -0.83 11.87 -7.29
CA LYS A 70 -0.54 12.64 -8.50
C LYS A 70 0.77 12.18 -9.15
N ARG A 71 1.83 11.97 -8.36
CA ARG A 71 3.12 11.47 -8.84
C ARG A 71 3.00 10.09 -9.48
N VAL A 72 2.37 9.15 -8.76
CA VAL A 72 2.14 7.79 -9.26
C VAL A 72 1.31 7.81 -10.54
N PHE A 73 0.24 8.59 -10.58
CA PHE A 73 -0.61 8.72 -11.76
C PHE A 73 0.15 9.24 -12.98
N LEU A 74 1.00 10.25 -12.82
CA LEU A 74 1.81 10.80 -13.92
C LEU A 74 2.89 9.80 -14.39
N GLU A 75 3.51 9.08 -13.47
CA GLU A 75 4.48 8.04 -13.81
C GLU A 75 3.83 6.90 -14.61
N GLN A 76 2.72 6.36 -14.10
CA GLN A 76 1.99 5.28 -14.77
C GLN A 76 1.35 5.77 -16.08
N GLY A 77 0.81 6.99 -16.12
CA GLY A 77 0.32 7.60 -17.35
C GLY A 77 1.41 7.74 -18.41
N THR A 78 2.63 8.14 -18.01
CA THR A 78 3.77 8.21 -18.93
C THR A 78 4.18 6.82 -19.43
N ARG A 79 4.16 5.79 -18.57
CA ARG A 79 4.39 4.39 -18.99
C ARG A 79 3.34 3.94 -19.98
N GLY A 80 2.06 4.18 -19.70
CA GLY A 80 0.93 3.86 -20.58
C GLY A 80 1.04 4.51 -21.96
N LEU A 81 1.51 5.76 -22.03
CA LEU A 81 1.69 6.48 -23.30
C LEU A 81 2.91 6.01 -24.12
N ARG A 82 3.86 5.26 -23.53
CA ARG A 82 5.01 4.71 -24.27
C ARG A 82 4.67 3.46 -25.09
N ILE A 83 3.45 2.93 -24.98
CA ILE A 83 3.11 1.60 -25.48
C ILE A 83 2.65 1.67 -26.95
N ARG A 84 3.56 1.29 -27.86
CA ARG A 84 3.21 0.51 -29.04
C ARG A 84 3.53 -0.96 -28.71
N GLY A 85 2.51 -1.72 -28.28
CA GLY A 85 2.58 -3.16 -27.95
C GLY A 85 3.52 -3.49 -26.79
N GLU A 86 2.97 -3.72 -25.58
CA GLU A 86 3.80 -3.96 -24.39
C GLU A 86 4.71 -5.18 -24.57
N PRO A 87 6.02 -5.05 -24.29
CA PRO A 87 6.91 -6.21 -24.20
C PRO A 87 6.44 -7.21 -23.13
N GLU A 88 5.77 -6.73 -22.07
CA GLU A 88 5.28 -7.55 -20.95
C GLU A 88 4.16 -8.52 -21.37
N GLU A 89 3.17 -8.08 -22.16
CA GLU A 89 2.13 -8.98 -22.69
C GLU A 89 2.72 -10.04 -23.64
N ARG A 90 3.72 -9.65 -24.43
CA ARG A 90 4.43 -10.56 -25.32
C ARG A 90 5.27 -11.58 -24.53
N GLU A 91 6.00 -11.12 -23.52
CA GLU A 91 6.77 -11.99 -22.62
C GLU A 91 5.85 -12.92 -21.84
N LEU A 92 4.70 -12.45 -21.37
CA LEU A 92 3.67 -13.26 -20.72
C LEU A 92 3.12 -14.33 -21.67
N THR A 93 2.88 -13.97 -22.94
CA THR A 93 2.44 -14.92 -23.96
C THR A 93 3.50 -16.00 -24.23
N LEU A 94 4.76 -15.60 -24.36
CA LEU A 94 5.88 -16.53 -24.53
C LEU A 94 6.07 -17.45 -23.32
N ALA A 95 5.97 -16.91 -22.11
CA ALA A 95 6.05 -17.68 -20.87
C ALA A 95 4.91 -18.71 -20.78
N ARG A 96 3.67 -18.31 -21.09
CA ARG A 96 2.52 -19.22 -21.15
C ARG A 96 2.73 -20.34 -22.17
N ALA A 97 3.23 -20.02 -23.37
CA ALA A 97 3.56 -21.03 -24.37
C ALA A 97 4.64 -22.00 -23.88
N LYS A 98 5.67 -21.49 -23.19
CA LYS A 98 6.75 -22.33 -22.64
C LYS A 98 6.27 -23.25 -21.53
N ILE A 99 5.36 -22.79 -20.67
CA ILE A 99 4.73 -23.62 -19.64
C ILE A 99 3.97 -24.78 -20.29
N GLY A 100 3.17 -24.52 -21.33
CA GLY A 100 2.47 -25.57 -22.07
C GLY A 100 3.42 -26.61 -22.69
N GLU A 101 4.51 -26.18 -23.30
CA GLU A 101 5.54 -27.08 -23.83
C GLU A 101 6.16 -27.97 -22.73
N LEU A 102 6.46 -27.37 -21.58
CA LEU A 102 7.06 -28.09 -20.45
C LEU A 102 6.07 -29.08 -19.81
N MET A 103 4.79 -28.70 -19.69
CA MET A 103 3.74 -29.61 -19.19
C MET A 103 3.59 -30.82 -20.12
N MET A 104 3.50 -30.60 -21.43
CA MET A 104 3.40 -31.70 -22.39
C MET A 104 4.61 -32.64 -22.30
N ARG A 105 5.82 -32.09 -22.15
CA ARG A 105 7.04 -32.89 -21.95
C ARG A 105 7.03 -33.68 -20.66
N LEU A 106 6.50 -33.10 -19.58
CA LEU A 106 6.37 -33.76 -18.29
C LEU A 106 5.40 -34.95 -18.39
N GLU A 107 4.20 -34.73 -18.94
CA GLU A 107 3.19 -35.79 -19.13
C GLU A 107 3.76 -36.95 -19.94
N LEU A 108 4.43 -36.67 -21.07
CA LEU A 108 5.08 -37.71 -21.88
C LEU A 108 6.17 -38.47 -21.11
N ALA A 109 6.93 -37.78 -20.26
CA ALA A 109 7.97 -38.41 -19.45
C ALA A 109 7.37 -39.33 -18.38
N GLU A 110 6.31 -38.88 -17.70
CA GLU A 110 5.57 -39.67 -16.72
C GLU A 110 4.98 -40.94 -17.35
N ASP A 111 4.32 -40.78 -18.50
CA ASP A 111 3.79 -41.88 -19.33
C ASP A 111 4.86 -42.92 -19.67
N LEU A 112 6.05 -42.47 -20.09
CA LEU A 112 7.16 -43.35 -20.45
C LEU A 112 7.72 -44.10 -19.24
N ILE A 113 7.78 -43.45 -18.07
CA ILE A 113 8.21 -44.07 -16.82
C ILE A 113 7.22 -45.15 -16.38
N GLU A 114 5.92 -44.85 -16.47
CA GLU A 114 4.84 -45.78 -16.13
C GLU A 114 4.85 -46.99 -17.08
N LYS A 115 4.88 -46.75 -18.40
CA LYS A 115 4.90 -47.82 -19.42
C LYS A 115 6.14 -48.70 -19.37
N ARG A 116 7.29 -48.16 -18.92
CA ARG A 116 8.53 -48.94 -18.74
C ARG A 116 8.66 -49.57 -17.36
N GLY A 117 7.70 -49.39 -16.45
CA GLY A 117 7.73 -49.99 -15.11
C GLY A 117 8.88 -49.49 -14.21
N PHE A 118 9.46 -48.33 -14.53
CA PHE A 118 10.59 -47.77 -13.76
C PHE A 118 10.17 -47.19 -12.41
N THR A 119 8.88 -47.08 -12.14
CA THR A 119 8.31 -46.55 -10.90
C THR A 119 8.81 -47.26 -9.65
N ASP A 120 9.05 -48.57 -9.71
CA ASP A 120 9.55 -49.34 -8.56
C ASP A 120 11.08 -49.27 -8.40
N GLU A 121 11.84 -49.16 -9.49
CA GLU A 121 13.30 -49.01 -9.45
C GLU A 121 13.73 -47.61 -9.01
N TRP A 122 13.01 -46.56 -9.44
CA TRP A 122 13.27 -45.19 -9.03
C TRP A 122 12.98 -44.95 -7.54
N LYS A 123 11.86 -45.48 -7.02
CA LYS A 123 11.51 -45.40 -5.58
C LYS A 123 12.49 -46.13 -4.67
N ARG A 124 13.17 -47.17 -5.17
CA ARG A 124 14.24 -47.88 -4.42
C ARG A 124 15.55 -47.11 -4.35
N ARG A 125 15.85 -46.24 -5.33
CA ARG A 125 17.09 -45.43 -5.36
C ARG A 125 16.99 -44.09 -4.65
N ALA A 126 15.78 -43.56 -4.45
CA ALA A 126 15.53 -42.28 -3.79
C ALA A 126 15.37 -42.39 -2.25
N ARG A 127 15.69 -43.55 -1.66
CA ARG A 127 15.56 -43.84 -0.23
C ARG A 127 16.94 -44.01 0.41
#